data_AF-A0A4V6XX84-F1
#
_entry.id   AF-A0A4V6XX84-F1
#
_cell.length_a   1.000
_cell.length_b   1.000
_cell.length_c   1.000
_cell.angle_alpha   90.00
_cell.angle_beta   90.00
_cell.angle_gamma   90.00
#
_symmetry.space_group_name_H-M   'P 1'
#
loop_
_entity.id
_entity.type
_entity.pdbx_description
1 polymer ?
#
loop_
_entity_poly.entity_id
_entity_poly.type
_entity_poly.pdbx_seq_one_letter_code
_entity_poly.pdbx_strand_id
1 'polypeptide(L)'
;MGLFLQMLTVFVTTVSLQGWLPLGCLDEERTALLQLKDSLNYPNGTSLPSWIEADIHCCSWERIECNSSTGRVTELYLGNIRNEEMGDWYLNTSLFLPFQQLNALFLWGNRIAGWVEKKGGYELQRLRNLDYLHLGSNSFDNSILSYVEGFPSLKSLYLDYNRLEGFIDLKESLSSLEVLGLSGNNINKLVASRGLGNLTTLYLHNITTYESSFQLLQSLGALPNLMTLYLSYNDFRKRILGD
;
A
#
# COMPACT_ATOMS: atom_id res chain seq x y z
N MET A 1 61.72 -13.87 55.53
CA MET A 1 61.53 -12.90 54.43
C MET A 1 61.16 -13.69 53.19
N GLY A 2 59.87 -13.99 52.99
CA GLY A 2 59.37 -14.80 51.88
C GLY A 2 58.51 -13.92 50.97
N LEU A 3 58.94 -13.72 49.72
CA LEU A 3 58.22 -12.97 48.71
C LEU A 3 57.09 -13.85 48.15
N PHE A 4 55.83 -13.44 48.36
CA PHE A 4 54.67 -14.02 47.69
C PHE A 4 54.49 -13.35 46.32
N LEU A 5 54.70 -14.09 45.24
CA LEU A 5 54.29 -13.73 43.89
C LEU A 5 52.78 -13.96 43.76
N GLN A 6 51.99 -12.89 43.63
CA GLN A 6 50.58 -13.00 43.27
C GLN A 6 50.46 -13.16 41.74
N MET A 7 49.96 -14.32 41.30
CA MET A 7 49.58 -14.56 39.91
C MET A 7 48.24 -13.89 39.65
N LEU A 8 48.23 -12.81 38.89
CA LEU A 8 47.02 -12.18 38.35
C LEU A 8 46.47 -13.03 37.21
N THR A 9 45.36 -13.73 37.46
CA THR A 9 44.60 -14.43 36.41
C THR A 9 43.83 -13.40 35.57
N VAL A 10 44.22 -13.24 34.31
CA VAL A 10 43.50 -12.42 33.32
C VAL A 10 42.34 -13.25 32.76
N PHE A 11 41.10 -12.86 33.06
CA PHE A 11 39.92 -13.42 32.41
C PHE A 11 39.75 -12.77 31.04
N VAL A 12 40.04 -13.52 29.98
CA VAL A 12 39.67 -13.14 28.61
C VAL A 12 38.21 -13.52 28.41
N THR A 13 37.30 -12.55 28.54
CA THR A 13 35.92 -12.74 28.11
C THR A 13 35.90 -12.74 26.59
N THR A 14 35.68 -13.89 25.97
CA THR A 14 35.36 -13.95 24.55
C THR A 14 34.03 -13.24 24.32
N VAL A 15 34.08 -12.01 23.80
CA VAL A 15 32.90 -11.36 23.26
C VAL A 15 32.53 -12.12 22.00
N SER A 16 31.61 -13.08 22.12
CA SER A 16 30.96 -13.67 20.95
C SER A 16 30.17 -12.56 20.28
N LEU A 17 30.69 -12.04 19.17
CA LEU A 17 29.89 -11.38 18.14
C LEU A 17 29.09 -12.45 17.39
N GLN A 18 28.22 -13.17 18.11
CA GLN A 18 27.02 -13.67 17.46
C GLN A 18 26.16 -12.43 17.26
N GLY A 19 26.40 -11.73 16.15
CA GLY A 19 25.39 -10.85 15.61
C GLY A 19 24.13 -11.70 15.48
N TRP A 20 23.16 -11.47 16.35
CA TRP A 20 21.85 -12.05 16.22
C TRP A 20 21.31 -11.51 14.90
N LEU A 21 21.41 -12.32 13.84
CA LEU A 21 20.60 -12.12 12.66
C LEU A 21 19.15 -12.22 13.14
N PRO A 22 18.34 -11.16 13.03
CA PRO A 22 16.94 -11.27 13.38
C PRO A 22 16.30 -12.16 12.31
N LEU A 23 16.26 -13.47 12.58
CA LEU A 23 15.74 -14.48 11.67
C LEU A 23 14.20 -14.40 11.55
N GLY A 24 13.53 -13.56 12.35
CA GLY A 24 12.08 -13.39 12.40
C GLY A 24 11.65 -11.95 12.66
N CYS A 25 10.35 -11.70 12.47
CA CYS A 25 9.71 -10.40 12.74
C CYS A 25 9.25 -10.28 14.20
N LEU A 26 8.83 -9.07 14.60
CA LEU A 26 8.31 -8.86 15.96
C LEU A 26 7.05 -9.69 16.21
N ASP A 27 6.84 -10.13 17.45
CA ASP A 27 5.65 -10.92 17.82
C ASP A 27 4.34 -10.20 17.49
N GLU A 28 4.29 -8.88 17.63
CA GLU A 28 3.13 -8.05 17.26
C GLU A 28 2.88 -8.05 15.74
N GLU A 29 3.95 -7.97 14.93
CA GLU A 29 3.87 -8.05 13.46
C GLU A 29 3.42 -9.46 13.04
N ARG A 30 4.01 -10.49 13.63
CA ARG A 30 3.65 -11.88 13.40
C ARG A 30 2.18 -12.16 13.74
N THR A 31 1.70 -11.67 14.87
CA THR A 31 0.30 -11.80 15.29
C THR A 31 -0.62 -11.11 14.30
N ALA A 32 -0.27 -9.89 13.85
CA ALA A 32 -1.03 -9.16 12.86
C ALA A 32 -1.09 -9.88 11.50
N LEU A 33 0.01 -10.52 11.08
CA LEU A 33 0.04 -11.34 9.87
C LEU A 33 -0.93 -12.52 9.97
N LEU A 34 -0.95 -13.24 11.09
CA LEU A 34 -1.89 -14.35 11.30
C LEU A 34 -3.35 -13.87 11.30
N GLN A 35 -3.65 -12.75 11.97
CA GLN A 35 -4.99 -12.14 11.93
C GLN A 35 -5.40 -11.70 10.52
N LEU A 36 -4.45 -11.19 9.73
CA LEU A 36 -4.68 -10.80 8.34
C LEU A 36 -4.96 -12.02 7.46
N LYS A 37 -4.23 -13.12 7.68
CA LYS A 37 -4.52 -14.41 7.02
C LYS A 37 -5.93 -14.90 7.32
N ASP A 38 -6.36 -14.86 8.58
CA ASP A 38 -7.71 -15.28 8.97
C ASP A 38 -8.79 -14.42 8.29
N SER A 39 -8.57 -13.10 8.27
CA SER A 39 -9.47 -12.14 7.62
C SER A 39 -9.59 -12.39 6.10
N LEU A 40 -8.47 -12.63 5.42
CA LEU A 40 -8.43 -12.95 3.99
C LEU A 40 -9.14 -14.25 3.66
N ASN A 41 -8.99 -15.26 4.52
CA ASN A 41 -9.58 -16.59 4.34
C ASN A 41 -11.03 -16.68 4.84
N TYR A 42 -11.64 -15.62 5.36
CA TYR A 42 -13.02 -15.69 5.84
C TYR A 42 -14.05 -15.75 4.70
N PRO A 43 -15.04 -16.67 4.73
CA PRO A 43 -15.25 -17.72 5.73
C PRO A 43 -14.56 -19.07 5.41
N ASN A 44 -14.17 -19.34 4.17
CA ASN A 44 -13.74 -20.66 3.69
C ASN A 44 -12.53 -20.62 2.72
N GLY A 45 -11.45 -19.92 3.07
CA GLY A 45 -10.23 -19.76 2.26
C GLY A 45 -9.06 -20.60 2.76
N THR A 46 -8.15 -20.97 1.86
CA THR A 46 -6.94 -21.76 2.15
C THR A 46 -5.65 -21.06 1.73
N SER A 47 -5.71 -19.75 1.50
CA SER A 47 -4.58 -18.99 0.98
C SER A 47 -3.52 -18.76 2.06
N LEU A 48 -2.30 -18.41 1.62
CA LEU A 48 -1.11 -18.18 2.47
C LEU A 48 -0.68 -19.43 3.27
N PRO A 49 -0.38 -20.57 2.61
CA PRO A 49 -0.05 -21.82 3.30
C PRO A 49 1.28 -21.75 4.09
N SER A 50 2.22 -20.89 3.68
CA SER A 50 3.51 -20.69 4.38
C SER A 50 3.40 -19.93 5.70
N TRP A 51 2.29 -19.23 5.95
CA TRP A 51 2.08 -18.43 7.15
C TRP A 51 1.60 -19.34 8.29
N ILE A 52 2.53 -20.00 8.97
CA ILE A 52 2.26 -21.08 9.92
C ILE A 52 2.40 -20.57 11.36
N GLU A 53 1.37 -20.77 12.18
CA GLU A 53 1.36 -20.34 13.59
C GLU A 53 2.44 -21.01 14.46
N ALA A 54 2.97 -22.17 14.08
CA ALA A 54 4.09 -22.78 14.79
C ALA A 54 5.46 -22.19 14.40
N ASP A 55 5.55 -21.51 13.25
CA ASP A 55 6.81 -20.93 12.77
C ASP A 55 6.96 -19.49 13.27
N ILE A 56 8.05 -19.21 13.98
CA ILE A 56 8.36 -17.89 14.54
C ILE A 56 9.06 -16.98 13.53
N HIS A 57 9.59 -17.53 12.43
CA HIS A 57 10.38 -16.81 11.45
C HIS A 57 9.52 -16.27 10.31
N CYS A 58 8.60 -15.37 10.61
CA CYS A 58 7.69 -14.74 9.64
C CYS A 58 8.38 -14.10 8.43
N CYS A 59 9.63 -13.65 8.55
CA CYS A 59 10.41 -13.13 7.42
C CYS A 59 10.78 -14.19 6.37
N SER A 60 10.61 -15.49 6.68
CA SER A 60 10.79 -16.59 5.73
C SER A 60 9.49 -17.00 5.05
N TRP A 61 8.35 -16.44 5.49
CA TRP A 61 7.07 -16.73 4.87
C TRP A 61 7.01 -16.11 3.48
N GLU A 62 6.33 -16.79 2.55
CA GLU A 62 6.14 -16.24 1.22
C GLU A 62 5.42 -14.89 1.32
N ARG A 63 5.79 -13.95 0.43
CA ARG A 63 5.13 -12.64 0.25
C ARG A 63 5.42 -11.62 1.36
N ILE A 64 6.43 -11.87 2.18
CA ILE A 64 6.90 -10.95 3.21
C ILE A 64 8.35 -10.61 2.92
N GLU A 65 8.64 -9.32 2.85
CA GLU A 65 10.02 -8.82 2.87
C GLU A 65 10.29 -8.15 4.21
N CYS A 66 11.48 -8.39 4.74
CA CYS A 66 11.93 -7.82 5.99
C CYS A 66 13.25 -7.07 5.81
N ASN A 67 13.44 -6.04 6.62
CA ASN A 67 14.74 -5.40 6.76
C ASN A 67 15.74 -6.40 7.38
N SER A 68 16.83 -6.69 6.69
CA SER A 68 17.84 -7.69 7.10
C SER A 68 18.58 -7.35 8.41
N SER A 69 18.56 -6.07 8.82
CA SER A 69 19.23 -5.59 10.03
C SER A 69 18.31 -5.53 11.24
N THR A 70 17.02 -5.22 11.04
CA THR A 70 16.06 -5.04 12.13
C THR A 70 15.07 -6.20 12.27
N GLY A 71 14.95 -7.06 11.26
CA GLY A 71 13.94 -8.13 11.18
C GLY A 71 12.51 -7.63 10.97
N ARG A 72 12.33 -6.31 10.79
CA ARG A 72 11.00 -5.70 10.67
C ARG A 72 10.43 -5.88 9.28
N VAL A 73 9.13 -6.14 9.19
CA VAL A 73 8.43 -6.23 7.91
C VAL A 73 8.47 -4.89 7.18
N THR A 74 8.96 -4.90 5.94
CA THR A 74 9.08 -3.72 5.07
C THR A 74 8.15 -3.77 3.88
N GLU A 75 7.80 -4.97 3.38
CA GLU A 75 6.88 -5.09 2.24
C GLU A 75 5.94 -6.29 2.40
N LEU A 76 4.70 -6.11 1.97
CA LEU A 76 3.66 -7.15 2.02
C LEU A 76 2.98 -7.34 0.66
N TYR A 77 3.09 -8.56 0.13
CA TYR A 77 2.60 -8.93 -1.21
C TYR A 77 1.30 -9.73 -1.16
N LEU A 78 0.20 -9.05 -0.89
CA LEU A 78 -1.11 -9.65 -0.64
C LEU A 78 -2.08 -9.53 -1.82
N GLY A 79 -1.57 -9.41 -3.05
CA GLY A 79 -2.41 -9.37 -4.24
C GLY A 79 -2.92 -10.75 -4.69
N ASN A 80 -4.15 -10.81 -5.23
CA ASN A 80 -4.82 -12.01 -5.71
C ASN A 80 -4.84 -13.17 -4.69
N ILE A 81 -5.13 -12.86 -3.42
CA ILE A 81 -5.14 -13.86 -2.35
C ILE A 81 -6.55 -14.38 -2.10
N ARG A 82 -7.55 -13.49 -2.10
CA ARG A 82 -8.93 -13.83 -1.77
C ARG A 82 -9.64 -14.49 -2.95
N ASN A 83 -10.42 -15.53 -2.69
CA ASN A 83 -11.30 -16.10 -3.70
C ASN A 83 -12.37 -15.08 -4.08
N GLU A 84 -12.40 -14.79 -5.37
CA GLU A 84 -13.39 -13.99 -6.06
C GLU A 84 -14.85 -14.34 -5.68
N GLU A 85 -15.20 -15.60 -5.53
CA GLU A 85 -16.58 -16.01 -5.21
C GLU A 85 -17.06 -15.55 -3.83
N MET A 86 -16.15 -15.11 -2.95
CA MET A 86 -16.49 -14.64 -1.60
C MET A 86 -17.09 -13.22 -1.55
N GLY A 87 -17.20 -12.55 -2.70
CA GLY A 87 -17.82 -11.23 -2.81
C GLY A 87 -16.98 -10.09 -2.22
N ASP A 88 -17.63 -8.94 -2.09
CA ASP A 88 -17.01 -7.69 -1.63
C ASP A 88 -16.47 -7.83 -0.20
N TRP A 89 -15.24 -7.37 0.03
CA TRP A 89 -14.54 -7.42 1.31
C TRP A 89 -14.32 -6.02 1.86
N TYR A 90 -14.64 -5.82 3.14
CA TYR A 90 -14.33 -4.59 3.88
C TYR A 90 -13.12 -4.85 4.77
N LEU A 91 -11.98 -4.27 4.38
CA LEU A 91 -10.70 -4.51 5.02
C LEU A 91 -10.60 -3.74 6.35
N ASN A 92 -10.25 -4.45 7.43
CA ASN A 92 -9.85 -3.83 8.69
C ASN A 92 -8.39 -3.38 8.55
N THR A 93 -8.18 -2.08 8.33
CA THR A 93 -6.85 -1.51 8.12
C THR A 93 -6.04 -1.36 9.41
N SER A 94 -6.68 -1.47 10.57
CA SER A 94 -6.00 -1.50 11.88
C SER A 94 -5.04 -2.69 12.01
N LEU A 95 -5.25 -3.75 11.22
CA LEU A 95 -4.33 -4.90 11.12
C LEU A 95 -2.94 -4.52 10.61
N PHE A 96 -2.78 -3.37 9.94
CA PHE A 96 -1.47 -2.94 9.46
C PHE A 96 -0.68 -2.12 10.49
N LEU A 97 -1.32 -1.62 11.55
CA LEU A 97 -0.68 -0.70 12.51
C LEU A 97 0.59 -1.26 13.19
N PRO A 98 0.77 -2.58 13.40
CA PRO A 98 2.03 -3.10 13.94
C PRO A 98 3.24 -2.95 13.01
N PHE A 99 3.04 -2.85 11.68
CA PHE A 99 4.13 -2.78 10.70
C PHE A 99 4.69 -1.36 10.54
N GLN A 100 5.37 -0.86 11.58
CA GLN A 100 5.89 0.52 11.63
C GLN A 100 7.01 0.80 10.61
N GLN A 101 7.63 -0.23 10.02
CA GLN A 101 8.62 -0.09 8.94
C GLN A 101 8.07 -0.51 7.57
N LEU A 102 6.75 -0.65 7.42
CA LEU A 102 6.13 -1.00 6.14
C LEU A 102 6.29 0.16 5.15
N ASN A 103 6.92 -0.12 4.01
CA ASN A 103 7.16 0.83 2.93
C ASN A 103 6.23 0.54 1.74
N ALA A 104 6.03 -0.74 1.41
CA ALA A 104 5.20 -1.15 0.28
C ALA A 104 4.11 -2.14 0.66
N LEU A 105 2.88 -1.86 0.21
CA LEU A 105 1.71 -2.70 0.44
C LEU A 105 0.97 -2.98 -0.87
N PHE A 106 0.90 -4.26 -1.23
CA PHE A 106 0.21 -4.74 -2.42
C PHE A 106 -1.05 -5.48 -2.02
N LEU A 107 -2.22 -4.95 -2.36
CA LEU A 107 -3.54 -5.50 -2.01
C LEU A 107 -4.45 -5.69 -3.23
N TRP A 108 -3.87 -5.67 -4.42
CA TRP A 108 -4.62 -5.72 -5.67
C TRP A 108 -5.37 -7.03 -5.87
N GLY A 109 -6.52 -7.01 -6.54
CA GLY A 109 -7.20 -8.26 -6.91
C GLY A 109 -7.84 -9.03 -5.75
N ASN A 110 -8.39 -8.33 -4.74
CA ASN A 110 -8.98 -8.98 -3.56
C ASN A 110 -10.46 -8.63 -3.33
N ARG A 111 -11.14 -8.03 -4.32
CA ARG A 111 -12.53 -7.52 -4.17
C ARG A 111 -12.72 -6.60 -2.96
N ILE A 112 -11.72 -5.80 -2.60
CA ILE A 112 -11.87 -4.85 -1.49
C ILE A 112 -12.83 -3.74 -1.94
N ALA A 113 -13.97 -3.61 -1.28
CA ALA A 113 -14.97 -2.59 -1.58
C ALA A 113 -14.83 -1.34 -0.70
N GLY A 114 -14.12 -1.46 0.42
CA GLY A 114 -13.90 -0.36 1.34
C GLY A 114 -13.12 -0.81 2.57
N TRP A 115 -12.94 0.13 3.51
CA TRP A 115 -12.31 -0.15 4.80
C TRP A 115 -13.34 -0.10 5.93
N VAL A 116 -13.10 -0.86 6.99
CA VAL A 116 -13.98 -0.90 8.16
C VAL A 116 -13.90 0.41 8.96
N GLU A 117 -12.73 1.03 8.98
CA GLU A 117 -12.49 2.27 9.70
C GLU A 117 -13.31 3.44 9.15
N LYS A 118 -13.55 4.43 10.01
CA LYS A 118 -14.26 5.65 9.61
C LYS A 118 -13.37 6.51 8.70
N LYS A 119 -14.02 7.29 7.83
CA LYS A 119 -13.37 8.27 6.93
C LYS A 119 -12.38 9.17 7.69
N GLY A 120 -11.27 9.51 7.05
CA GLY A 120 -10.20 10.35 7.62
C GLY A 120 -8.95 9.58 8.03
N GLY A 121 -9.00 8.26 8.17
CA GLY A 121 -7.81 7.39 8.25
C GLY A 121 -6.81 7.76 9.35
N TYR A 122 -7.23 8.41 10.44
CA TYR A 122 -6.32 8.99 11.44
C TYR A 122 -5.33 7.97 12.02
N GLU A 123 -5.77 6.73 12.25
CA GLU A 123 -4.90 5.66 12.73
C GLU A 123 -3.80 5.29 11.73
N LEU A 124 -4.07 5.44 10.42
CA LEU A 124 -3.13 5.13 9.34
C LEU A 124 -2.00 6.14 9.23
N GLN A 125 -2.10 7.29 9.91
CA GLN A 125 -0.99 8.23 10.05
C GLN A 125 0.20 7.61 10.81
N ARG A 126 -0.02 6.49 11.50
CA ARG A 126 1.05 5.69 12.14
C ARG A 126 1.90 4.93 11.13
N LEU A 127 1.43 4.71 9.90
CA LEU A 127 2.18 4.06 8.83
C LEU A 127 3.04 5.09 8.10
N ARG A 128 3.99 5.67 8.84
CA ARG A 128 4.81 6.81 8.41
C ARG A 128 5.80 6.49 7.31
N ASN A 129 6.08 5.21 7.06
CA ASN A 129 7.03 4.80 6.05
C ASN A 129 6.35 4.32 4.77
N LEU A 130 5.02 4.13 4.77
CA LEU A 130 4.30 3.60 3.63
C LEU A 130 4.33 4.64 2.51
N ASP A 131 5.10 4.34 1.47
CA ASP A 131 5.27 5.20 0.30
C ASP A 131 4.71 4.58 -0.99
N TYR A 132 4.43 3.28 -0.98
CA TYR A 132 3.88 2.54 -2.10
C TYR A 132 2.63 1.74 -1.71
N LEU A 133 1.49 2.03 -2.36
CA LEU A 133 0.22 1.36 -2.12
C LEU A 133 -0.44 0.95 -3.43
N HIS A 134 -0.59 -0.36 -3.64
CA HIS A 134 -1.20 -0.93 -4.84
C HIS A 134 -2.55 -1.58 -4.53
N LEU A 135 -3.63 -0.88 -4.88
CA LEU A 135 -5.03 -1.25 -4.64
C LEU A 135 -5.77 -1.60 -5.94
N GLY A 136 -5.05 -1.82 -7.04
CA GLY A 136 -5.65 -2.09 -8.34
C GLY A 136 -6.54 -3.35 -8.36
N SER A 137 -7.44 -3.47 -9.34
CA SER A 137 -8.32 -4.64 -9.51
C SER A 137 -9.13 -4.97 -8.25
N ASN A 138 -9.70 -3.95 -7.60
CA ASN A 138 -10.57 -4.11 -6.44
C ASN A 138 -11.98 -3.55 -6.74
N SER A 139 -12.74 -3.20 -5.72
CA SER A 139 -14.12 -2.71 -5.84
C SER A 139 -14.32 -1.36 -5.18
N PHE A 140 -13.24 -0.58 -5.03
CA PHE A 140 -13.28 0.74 -4.42
C PHE A 140 -14.06 1.73 -5.26
N ASP A 141 -14.91 2.53 -4.60
CA ASP A 141 -15.48 3.75 -5.14
C ASP A 141 -14.64 4.98 -4.75
N ASN A 142 -15.10 6.18 -5.09
CA ASN A 142 -14.39 7.43 -4.82
C ASN A 142 -14.11 7.69 -3.32
N SER A 143 -14.79 6.99 -2.40
CA SER A 143 -14.56 7.16 -0.96
C SER A 143 -13.14 6.75 -0.55
N ILE A 144 -12.45 5.91 -1.33
CA ILE A 144 -11.06 5.50 -1.10
C ILE A 144 -10.10 6.70 -0.98
N LEU A 145 -10.39 7.82 -1.65
CA LEU A 145 -9.55 9.01 -1.57
C LEU A 145 -9.51 9.55 -0.13
N SER A 146 -10.65 9.58 0.57
CA SER A 146 -10.73 10.04 1.97
C SER A 146 -9.99 9.17 2.99
N TYR A 147 -9.60 7.98 2.56
CA TYR A 147 -8.97 6.93 3.33
C TYR A 147 -7.45 6.97 3.13
N VAL A 148 -6.99 7.05 1.89
CA VAL A 148 -5.55 7.15 1.55
C VAL A 148 -4.92 8.49 1.95
N GLU A 149 -5.73 9.52 2.20
CA GLU A 149 -5.29 10.77 2.86
C GLU A 149 -4.64 10.54 4.24
N GLY A 150 -4.90 9.39 4.87
CA GLY A 150 -4.29 9.02 6.15
C GLY A 150 -2.80 8.64 6.06
N PHE A 151 -2.23 8.45 4.88
CA PHE A 151 -0.83 8.03 4.71
C PHE A 151 0.09 9.22 4.41
N PRO A 152 0.85 9.73 5.40
CA PRO A 152 1.56 11.00 5.27
C PRO A 152 2.77 10.96 4.32
N SER A 153 3.28 9.77 4.01
CA SER A 153 4.48 9.58 3.18
C SER A 153 4.17 8.93 1.84
N LEU A 154 2.89 8.79 1.47
CA LEU A 154 2.50 8.07 0.28
C LEU A 154 2.99 8.78 -0.98
N LYS A 155 3.75 8.08 -1.81
CA LYS A 155 4.33 8.58 -3.07
C LYS A 155 3.72 7.92 -4.29
N SER A 156 3.43 6.62 -4.21
CA SER A 156 2.87 5.85 -5.31
C SER A 156 1.55 5.23 -4.89
N LEU A 157 0.49 5.59 -5.60
CA LEU A 157 -0.86 5.06 -5.38
C LEU A 157 -1.42 4.51 -6.68
N TYR A 158 -1.81 3.25 -6.67
CA TYR A 158 -2.44 2.60 -7.82
C TYR A 158 -3.85 2.16 -7.45
N LEU A 159 -4.83 2.72 -8.17
CA LEU A 159 -6.26 2.46 -8.05
C LEU A 159 -6.84 1.94 -9.37
N ASP A 160 -5.98 1.43 -10.27
CA ASP A 160 -6.39 0.92 -11.57
C ASP A 160 -7.46 -0.18 -11.44
N TYR A 161 -8.39 -0.27 -12.38
CA TYR A 161 -9.43 -1.29 -12.42
C TYR A 161 -10.25 -1.39 -11.11
N ASN A 162 -10.78 -0.25 -10.66
CA ASN A 162 -11.73 -0.16 -9.55
C ASN A 162 -13.09 0.34 -10.07
N ARG A 163 -13.98 0.76 -9.16
CA ARG A 163 -15.30 1.33 -9.46
C ARG A 163 -15.29 2.86 -9.28
N LEU A 164 -14.15 3.51 -9.53
CA LEU A 164 -14.07 4.97 -9.45
C LEU A 164 -14.86 5.59 -10.60
N GLU A 165 -15.66 6.60 -10.31
CA GLU A 165 -16.53 7.19 -11.31
C GLU A 165 -16.73 8.71 -11.23
N GLY A 166 -17.04 9.35 -12.35
CA GLY A 166 -17.42 10.75 -12.41
C GLY A 166 -16.26 11.69 -12.04
N PHE A 167 -16.41 12.44 -10.94
CA PHE A 167 -15.43 13.42 -10.47
C PHE A 167 -14.53 12.81 -9.40
N ILE A 168 -13.22 12.82 -9.65
CA ILE A 168 -12.20 12.33 -8.72
C ILE A 168 -11.53 13.53 -8.07
N ASP A 169 -11.84 13.77 -6.79
CA ASP A 169 -11.28 14.87 -6.01
C ASP A 169 -9.94 14.50 -5.37
N LEU A 170 -8.87 14.97 -6.00
CA LEU A 170 -7.50 14.78 -5.56
C LEU A 170 -7.14 15.92 -4.59
N LYS A 171 -7.43 15.67 -3.32
CA LYS A 171 -7.21 16.66 -2.25
C LYS A 171 -5.75 17.00 -2.03
N GLU A 172 -5.53 18.15 -1.40
CA GLU A 172 -4.20 18.67 -1.02
C GLU A 172 -3.40 17.75 -0.11
N SER A 173 -4.07 16.93 0.69
CA SER A 173 -3.45 15.92 1.55
C SER A 173 -2.68 14.85 0.78
N LEU A 174 -2.93 14.69 -0.53
CA LEU A 174 -2.19 13.80 -1.42
C LEU A 174 -1.02 14.48 -2.14
N SER A 175 -0.59 15.66 -1.65
CA SER A 175 0.49 16.46 -2.26
C SER A 175 1.85 15.77 -2.30
N SER A 176 2.08 14.72 -1.51
CA SER A 176 3.28 13.88 -1.57
C SER A 176 3.31 12.92 -2.75
N LEU A 177 2.18 12.65 -3.40
CA LEU A 177 2.11 11.68 -4.50
C LEU A 177 2.97 12.12 -5.68
N GLU A 178 3.82 11.21 -6.11
CA GLU A 178 4.67 11.29 -7.29
C GLU A 178 4.09 10.49 -8.46
N VAL A 179 3.40 9.38 -8.16
CA VAL A 179 2.82 8.45 -9.12
C VAL A 179 1.37 8.13 -8.77
N LEU A 180 0.48 8.23 -9.76
CA LEU A 180 -0.93 7.89 -9.61
C LEU A 180 -1.42 6.99 -10.76
N GLY A 181 -1.92 5.81 -10.42
CA GLY A 181 -2.58 4.88 -11.33
C GLY A 181 -4.10 4.93 -11.20
N LEU A 182 -4.80 5.21 -12.29
CA LEU A 182 -6.27 5.32 -12.34
C LEU A 182 -6.88 4.57 -13.53
N SER A 183 -6.08 3.80 -14.27
CA SER A 183 -6.50 3.12 -15.49
C SER A 183 -7.71 2.22 -15.28
N GLY A 184 -8.54 1.98 -16.31
CA GLY A 184 -9.65 1.03 -16.20
C GLY A 184 -10.78 1.46 -15.25
N ASN A 185 -10.89 2.75 -14.93
CA ASN A 185 -11.99 3.34 -14.17
C ASN A 185 -12.90 4.19 -15.09
N ASN A 186 -13.97 4.77 -14.52
CA ASN A 186 -14.96 5.55 -15.26
C ASN A 186 -14.92 7.06 -14.94
N ILE A 187 -13.83 7.72 -15.32
CA ILE A 187 -13.49 9.05 -14.81
C ILE A 187 -13.85 10.13 -15.83
N ASN A 188 -14.77 11.03 -15.48
CA ASN A 188 -15.13 12.18 -16.31
C ASN A 188 -14.18 13.37 -16.11
N LYS A 189 -13.66 13.57 -14.89
CA LYS A 189 -12.81 14.73 -14.56
C LYS A 189 -12.00 14.50 -13.28
N LEU A 190 -10.76 14.96 -13.29
CA LEU A 190 -9.93 15.09 -12.09
C LEU A 190 -10.10 16.50 -11.50
N VAL A 191 -10.22 16.60 -10.19
CA VAL A 191 -10.27 17.88 -9.47
C VAL A 191 -9.02 17.97 -8.60
N ALA A 192 -8.14 18.92 -8.90
CA ALA A 192 -6.90 19.16 -8.15
C ALA A 192 -6.79 20.66 -7.87
N SER A 193 -7.57 21.15 -6.90
CA SER A 193 -7.82 22.59 -6.66
C SER A 193 -6.58 23.42 -6.32
N ARG A 194 -5.52 22.83 -5.76
CA ARG A 194 -4.21 23.50 -5.54
C ARG A 194 -3.04 22.87 -6.30
N GLY A 195 -3.34 21.96 -7.24
CA GLY A 195 -2.34 21.20 -8.00
C GLY A 195 -1.63 20.15 -7.14
N LEU A 196 -1.56 18.91 -7.64
CA LEU A 196 -0.72 17.87 -7.03
C LEU A 196 0.74 18.16 -7.38
N GLY A 197 1.38 19.02 -6.58
CA GLY A 197 2.70 19.59 -6.88
C GLY A 197 3.80 18.55 -7.08
N ASN A 198 3.72 17.36 -6.49
CA ASN A 198 4.76 16.34 -6.69
C ASN A 198 4.42 15.33 -7.79
N LEU A 199 3.19 15.36 -8.33
CA LEU A 199 2.73 14.32 -9.24
C LEU A 199 3.43 14.46 -10.60
N THR A 200 4.31 13.50 -10.91
CA THR A 200 5.09 13.46 -12.14
C THR A 200 4.59 12.41 -13.12
N THR A 201 3.94 11.35 -12.63
CA THR A 201 3.48 10.23 -13.45
C THR A 201 2.01 9.93 -13.22
N LEU A 202 1.24 9.86 -14.30
CA LEU A 202 -0.19 9.57 -14.27
C LEU A 202 -0.54 8.48 -15.30
N TYR A 203 -1.16 7.40 -14.83
CA TYR A 203 -1.70 6.33 -15.67
C TYR A 203 -3.21 6.47 -15.79
N LEU A 204 -3.68 6.66 -17.02
CA LEU A 204 -5.09 6.75 -17.40
C LEU A 204 -5.34 5.88 -18.63
N HIS A 205 -4.87 4.63 -18.61
CA HIS A 205 -5.20 3.70 -19.70
C HIS A 205 -6.67 3.27 -19.60
N ASN A 206 -7.33 3.03 -20.73
CA ASN A 206 -8.66 2.40 -20.76
C ASN A 206 -9.69 3.08 -19.82
N ILE A 207 -9.71 4.41 -19.80
CA ILE A 207 -10.70 5.20 -19.07
C ILE A 207 -11.99 5.24 -19.87
N THR A 208 -13.09 4.94 -19.20
CA THR A 208 -14.43 5.20 -19.72
C THR A 208 -14.90 6.57 -19.22
N THR A 209 -15.63 7.30 -20.06
CA THR A 209 -16.27 8.57 -19.68
C THR A 209 -17.74 8.53 -20.12
N TYR A 210 -18.70 8.94 -19.30
CA TYR A 210 -20.12 8.87 -19.65
C TYR A 210 -20.60 9.95 -20.62
N GLU A 211 -19.96 11.12 -20.62
CA GLU A 211 -20.41 12.26 -21.45
C GLU A 211 -19.39 12.62 -22.52
N SER A 212 -18.23 13.09 -22.08
CA SER A 212 -17.16 13.60 -22.93
C SER A 212 -15.83 13.50 -22.20
N SER A 213 -14.83 13.01 -22.91
CA SER A 213 -13.43 13.02 -22.46
C SER A 213 -12.85 14.44 -22.34
N PHE A 214 -13.55 15.46 -22.83
CA PHE A 214 -13.10 16.85 -22.78
C PHE A 214 -12.83 17.35 -21.35
N GLN A 215 -13.71 17.04 -20.39
CA GLN A 215 -13.50 17.50 -19.01
C GLN A 215 -12.28 16.85 -18.36
N LEU A 216 -12.05 15.56 -18.65
CA LEU A 216 -10.86 14.84 -18.20
C LEU A 216 -9.60 15.47 -18.81
N LEU A 217 -9.58 15.66 -20.13
CA LEU A 217 -8.45 16.29 -20.83
C LEU A 217 -8.17 17.70 -20.30
N GLN A 218 -9.21 18.49 -20.04
CA GLN A 218 -9.08 19.83 -19.46
C GLN A 218 -8.48 19.78 -18.05
N SER A 219 -8.88 18.81 -17.23
CA SER A 219 -8.35 18.68 -15.86
C SER A 219 -6.87 18.33 -15.79
N LEU A 220 -6.29 17.74 -16.83
CA LEU A 220 -4.85 17.46 -16.88
C LEU A 220 -4.00 18.73 -16.82
N GLY A 221 -4.53 19.86 -17.31
CA GLY A 221 -3.88 21.17 -17.21
C GLY A 221 -3.74 21.70 -15.78
N ALA A 222 -4.43 21.10 -14.80
CA ALA A 222 -4.31 21.44 -13.37
C ALA A 222 -3.16 20.70 -12.66
N LEU A 223 -2.40 19.85 -13.36
CA LEU A 223 -1.29 19.06 -12.81
C LEU A 223 0.04 19.67 -13.28
N PRO A 224 0.63 20.62 -12.53
CA PRO A 224 1.68 21.50 -13.05
C PRO A 224 3.02 20.80 -13.32
N ASN A 225 3.29 19.68 -12.65
CA ASN A 225 4.58 18.97 -12.71
C ASN A 225 4.50 17.60 -13.39
N LEU A 226 3.40 17.34 -14.11
CA LEU A 226 3.21 16.07 -14.81
C LEU A 226 4.21 15.92 -15.97
N MET A 227 5.06 14.91 -15.90
CA MET A 227 6.11 14.61 -16.89
C MET A 227 5.74 13.43 -17.79
N THR A 228 5.12 12.42 -17.19
CA THR A 228 4.77 11.17 -17.86
C THR A 228 3.27 10.94 -17.76
N LEU A 229 2.63 10.84 -18.92
CA LEU A 229 1.19 10.64 -19.02
C LEU A 229 0.87 9.47 -19.95
N TYR A 230 0.20 8.46 -19.43
CA TYR A 230 -0.20 7.29 -20.18
C TYR A 230 -1.70 7.31 -20.50
N LEU A 231 -2.03 7.30 -21.79
CA LEU A 231 -3.41 7.47 -22.29
C LEU A 231 -3.83 6.39 -23.30
N SER A 232 -3.12 5.27 -23.39
CA SER A 232 -3.49 4.27 -24.40
C SER A 232 -4.84 3.62 -24.10
N TYR A 233 -5.50 3.11 -25.15
CA TYR A 233 -6.80 2.46 -25.08
C TYR A 233 -7.96 3.36 -24.60
N ASN A 234 -7.84 4.69 -24.75
CA ASN A 234 -8.94 5.62 -24.52
C ASN A 234 -9.67 6.01 -25.81
N ASP A 235 -10.97 6.26 -25.71
CA ASP A 235 -11.75 6.90 -26.77
C ASP A 235 -11.83 8.43 -26.56
N PHE A 236 -10.72 9.12 -26.80
CA PHE A 236 -10.64 10.58 -26.71
C PHE A 236 -11.05 11.29 -28.00
N ARG A 237 -11.80 10.63 -28.87
CA ARG A 237 -12.33 11.28 -30.06
C ARG A 237 -13.25 12.41 -29.61
N LYS A 238 -12.96 13.64 -30.08
CA LYS A 238 -13.88 14.77 -29.93
C LYS A 238 -15.23 14.32 -30.46
N ARG A 239 -16.23 14.24 -29.59
CA ARG A 239 -17.59 14.55 -30.01
C ARG A 239 -17.55 16.04 -30.32
N ILE A 240 -17.17 16.39 -31.56
CA ILE A 240 -17.48 17.71 -32.11
C ILE A 240 -19.01 17.70 -32.10
N LEU A 241 -19.61 18.24 -31.04
CA LEU A 241 -20.97 18.73 -31.14
C LEU A 241 -20.87 19.80 -32.22
N GLY A 242 -21.35 19.45 -33.41
CA GLY A 242 -21.41 20.38 -34.53
C GLY A 242 -22.22 21.60 -34.11
N ASP A 243 -21.72 22.75 -34.55
CA ASP A 243 -22.37 24.06 -34.73
C ASP A 243 -23.28 24.59 -33.60
#